data_AF-A0A179S214-F1
#
_entry.id   AF-A0A179S214-F1
#
_cell.length_a   1.000
_cell.length_b   1.000
_cell.length_c   1.000
_cell.angle_alpha   90.00
_cell.angle_beta   90.00
_cell.angle_gamma   90.00
#
_symmetry.space_group_name_H-M   'P 1'
#
loop_
_entity.id
_entity.type
_entity.pdbx_description
1 polymer ?
#
loop_
_entity_poly.entity_id
_entity_poly.type
_entity_poly.pdbx_seq_one_letter_code
_entity_poly.pdbx_strand_id
1 'polypeptide(L)'
;MEGHNFERLKAHILPRSVAQEFNAARSEWDLMYVEMSDEPDHCPCGQQIFEHCYIRNRLTRSETYVGNVCINRFLGIDTGNLFDGLKRIRDDPSANANESLIEYARRNGFLFDKEYQFLHSTKLKRKLSGPQLR
;
A
#
# COMPACT_ATOMS: atom_id res chain seq x y z
N MET A 1 15.27 20.80 2.99
CA MET A 1 14.90 19.39 3.19
C MET A 1 13.59 19.36 3.96
N GLU A 2 12.46 19.46 3.27
CA GLU A 2 11.16 19.43 3.95
C GLU A 2 10.75 17.98 4.15
N GLY A 3 11.23 17.37 5.24
CA GLY A 3 10.87 16.01 5.66
C GLY A 3 9.37 15.85 5.94
N HIS A 4 8.92 14.60 6.06
CA HIS A 4 7.54 14.25 6.42
C HIS A 4 7.03 15.11 7.59
N ASN A 5 6.00 15.93 7.34
CA ASN A 5 5.46 16.83 8.35
C ASN A 5 4.24 16.20 9.05
N PHE A 6 4.46 15.72 10.28
CA PHE A 6 3.41 15.11 11.09
C PHE A 6 2.29 16.09 11.45
N GLU A 7 2.62 17.34 11.76
CA GLU A 7 1.62 18.36 12.10
C GLU A 7 0.70 18.68 10.91
N ARG A 8 1.24 18.71 9.67
CA ARG A 8 0.41 18.84 8.46
C ARG A 8 -0.52 17.65 8.27
N LEU A 9 -0.02 16.42 8.47
CA LEU A 9 -0.84 15.22 8.40
C LEU A 9 -1.94 15.26 9.47
N LYS A 10 -1.61 15.63 10.71
CA LYS A 10 -2.57 15.77 11.81
C LYS A 10 -3.64 16.81 11.50
N ALA A 11 -3.24 17.99 11.00
CA ALA A 11 -4.16 19.04 10.59
C ALA A 11 -5.07 18.63 9.40
N HIS A 12 -4.63 17.68 8.58
CA HIS A 12 -5.44 17.11 7.50
C HIS A 12 -6.43 16.03 8.00
N ILE A 13 -6.02 15.19 8.95
CA ILE A 13 -6.82 14.06 9.44
C ILE A 13 -7.87 14.47 10.47
N LEU A 14 -7.54 15.34 11.42
CA LEU A 14 -8.44 15.70 12.52
C LEU A 14 -9.77 16.29 12.07
N PRO A 15 -9.83 17.26 11.12
CA PRO A 15 -11.10 17.82 10.67
C PRO A 15 -12.02 16.82 9.95
N ARG A 16 -11.47 15.67 9.54
CA ARG A 16 -12.20 14.58 8.85
C ARG A 16 -12.59 13.44 9.79
N SER A 17 -12.28 13.57 11.08
CA SER A 17 -12.52 12.56 12.10
C SER A 17 -13.58 13.04 13.09
N VAL A 18 -14.21 12.12 13.80
CA VAL A 18 -15.12 12.47 14.91
C VAL A 18 -14.31 12.90 16.13
N ALA A 19 -13.26 12.15 16.45
CA ALA A 19 -12.36 12.46 17.54
C ALA A 19 -11.53 13.72 17.27
N GLN A 20 -11.35 14.52 18.33
CA GLN A 20 -10.57 15.75 18.31
C GLN A 20 -9.08 15.52 18.64
N GLU A 21 -8.75 14.35 19.20
CA GLU A 21 -7.39 13.94 19.53
C GLU A 21 -6.85 12.96 18.49
N PHE A 22 -5.61 13.18 18.03
CA PHE A 22 -5.07 12.46 16.87
C PHE A 22 -4.97 10.94 17.10
N ASN A 23 -4.55 10.53 18.30
CA ASN A 23 -4.42 9.11 18.65
C ASN A 23 -5.78 8.39 18.62
N ALA A 24 -6.85 9.06 19.03
CA ALA A 24 -8.20 8.51 18.98
C ALA A 24 -8.72 8.50 17.53
N ALA A 25 -8.56 9.62 16.82
CA ALA A 25 -8.97 9.78 15.42
C ALA A 25 -8.39 8.68 14.52
N ARG A 26 -7.13 8.32 14.72
CA ARG A 26 -6.43 7.26 13.97
C ARG A 26 -7.16 5.91 13.96
N SER A 27 -7.85 5.55 15.04
CA SER A 27 -8.60 4.27 15.11
C SER A 27 -9.87 4.26 14.23
N GLU A 28 -10.30 5.43 13.79
CA GLU A 28 -11.45 5.59 12.90
C GLU A 28 -11.11 5.27 11.44
N TRP A 29 -9.83 5.20 11.07
CA TRP A 29 -9.41 5.06 9.67
C TRP A 29 -9.02 3.64 9.30
N ASP A 30 -9.42 3.22 8.11
CA ASP A 30 -9.01 1.97 7.47
C ASP A 30 -8.26 2.24 6.17
N LEU A 31 -7.30 1.37 5.85
CA LEU A 31 -6.77 1.26 4.48
C LEU A 31 -7.82 0.57 3.60
N MET A 32 -8.20 1.25 2.52
CA MET A 32 -9.17 0.76 1.55
C MET A 32 -8.50 -0.04 0.45
N TYR A 33 -7.64 0.62 -0.32
CA TYR A 33 -6.86 0.05 -1.40
C TYR A 33 -5.58 0.85 -1.59
N VAL A 34 -4.65 0.30 -2.33
CA VAL A 34 -3.43 0.98 -2.74
C VAL A 34 -3.40 1.14 -4.26
N GLU A 35 -2.73 2.20 -4.70
CA GLU A 35 -2.53 2.52 -6.11
C GLU A 35 -1.12 3.05 -6.30
N MET A 36 -0.56 2.88 -7.50
CA MET A 36 0.67 3.53 -7.90
C MET A 36 0.40 4.38 -9.14
N SER A 37 0.67 5.68 -9.04
CA SER A 37 0.49 6.64 -10.13
C SER A 37 1.77 6.78 -10.95
N ASP A 38 1.62 7.12 -12.23
CA ASP A 38 2.75 7.41 -13.13
C ASP A 38 3.27 8.85 -12.96
N GLU A 39 2.40 9.76 -12.51
CA GLU A 39 2.76 11.15 -12.22
C GLU A 39 2.99 11.36 -10.71
N PRO A 40 3.94 12.22 -10.33
CA PRO A 40 4.19 12.53 -8.93
C PRO A 40 3.04 13.35 -8.33
N ASP A 41 2.63 12.98 -7.14
CA ASP A 41 1.65 13.68 -6.34
C ASP A 41 2.23 14.02 -4.95
N HIS A 42 1.46 14.65 -4.06
CA HIS A 42 1.89 15.02 -2.72
C HIS A 42 1.00 14.41 -1.65
N CYS A 43 1.62 13.64 -0.75
CA CYS A 43 1.01 13.23 0.50
C CYS A 43 0.58 14.47 1.31
N PRO A 44 -0.53 14.44 2.07
CA PRO A 44 -0.92 15.56 2.93
C PRO A 44 0.15 16.04 3.93
N CYS A 45 1.14 15.20 4.25
CA CYS A 45 2.31 15.59 5.04
C CYS A 45 3.32 16.49 4.28
N GLY A 46 3.10 16.76 2.99
CA GLY A 46 3.92 17.57 2.10
C GLY A 46 4.95 16.80 1.27
N GLN A 47 5.09 15.48 1.46
CA GLN A 47 6.07 14.68 0.73
C GLN A 47 5.56 14.26 -0.65
N GLN A 48 6.43 14.34 -1.66
CA GLN A 48 6.12 13.84 -2.98
C GLN A 48 6.04 12.31 -2.97
N ILE A 49 5.02 11.75 -3.60
CA ILE A 49 4.71 10.32 -3.63
C ILE A 49 4.24 9.89 -5.02
N PHE A 50 4.52 8.62 -5.35
CA PHE A 50 3.89 7.89 -6.45
C PHE A 50 2.98 6.77 -5.94
N GLU A 51 3.03 6.53 -4.63
CA GLU A 51 2.39 5.41 -3.95
C GLU A 51 1.26 5.94 -3.08
N HIS A 52 0.03 5.65 -3.47
CA HIS A 52 -1.17 6.16 -2.82
C HIS A 52 -1.81 5.04 -2.00
N CYS A 53 -1.89 5.26 -0.70
CA CYS A 53 -2.66 4.43 0.22
C CYS A 53 -3.97 5.16 0.51
N TYR A 54 -5.06 4.73 -0.13
CA TYR A 54 -6.37 5.33 0.06
C TYR A 54 -6.96 4.86 1.38
N ILE A 55 -7.32 5.82 2.22
CA ILE A 55 -7.86 5.58 3.56
C ILE A 55 -9.25 6.16 3.69
N ARG A 56 -10.09 5.49 4.47
CA ARG A 56 -11.44 5.94 4.77
C ARG A 56 -11.69 5.95 6.26
N ASN A 57 -12.28 7.04 6.74
CA ASN A 57 -12.83 7.11 8.08
C ASN A 57 -14.15 6.33 8.13
N ARG A 58 -14.22 5.29 8.97
CA ARG A 58 -15.38 4.41 9.12
C ARG A 58 -16.60 5.13 9.70
N LEU A 59 -16.40 6.18 10.49
CA LEU A 59 -17.44 6.92 11.19
C LEU A 59 -17.97 8.10 10.37
N THR A 60 -17.09 8.93 9.80
CA THR A 60 -17.48 10.12 9.03
C THR A 60 -17.68 9.82 7.54
N ARG A 61 -17.26 8.64 7.07
CA ARG A 61 -17.20 8.27 5.64
C ARG A 61 -16.27 9.15 4.80
N SER A 62 -15.47 10.00 5.43
CA SER A 62 -14.47 10.82 4.74
C SER A 62 -13.38 9.94 4.15
N GLU A 63 -12.94 10.27 2.94
CA GLU A 63 -11.90 9.56 2.22
C GLU A 63 -10.74 10.51 1.89
N THR A 64 -9.51 9.98 1.89
CA THR A 64 -8.31 10.68 1.45
C THR A 64 -7.21 9.65 1.14
N TYR A 65 -6.01 10.10 0.79
CA TYR A 65 -4.85 9.23 0.58
C TYR A 65 -3.63 9.75 1.32
N VAL A 66 -2.70 8.83 1.59
CA VAL A 66 -1.38 9.12 2.16
C VAL A 66 -0.32 8.25 1.48
N GLY A 67 0.96 8.62 1.60
CA GLY A 67 2.07 7.79 1.13
C GLY A 67 2.33 6.56 2.00
N ASN A 68 3.10 5.61 1.48
CA ASN A 68 3.52 4.38 2.17
C ASN A 68 4.19 4.62 3.56
N VAL A 69 5.04 5.64 3.68
CA VAL A 69 5.69 6.00 4.95
C VAL A 69 4.65 6.53 5.93
N CYS A 70 3.70 7.32 5.45
CA CYS A 70 2.66 7.90 6.29
C CYS A 70 1.65 6.86 6.74
N ILE A 71 1.24 5.90 5.89
CA ILE A 71 0.32 4.84 6.32
C ILE A 71 0.95 3.94 7.39
N ASN A 72 2.25 3.66 7.31
CA ASN A 72 2.95 2.90 8.34
C ASN A 72 3.01 3.70 9.66
N ARG A 73 3.42 4.97 9.62
CA ARG A 73 3.47 5.81 10.84
C ARG A 73 2.09 6.07 11.43
N PHE A 74 1.07 6.19 10.58
CA PHE A 74 -0.30 6.49 10.96
C PHE A 74 -1.04 5.23 11.42
N LEU A 75 -1.20 4.21 10.59
CA LEU A 75 -1.99 3.01 10.94
C LEU A 75 -1.14 1.79 11.35
N GLY A 76 0.19 1.87 11.30
CA GLY A 76 1.05 0.71 11.55
C GLY A 76 1.02 -0.33 10.43
N ILE A 77 0.53 0.05 9.25
CA ILE A 77 0.40 -0.85 8.10
C ILE A 77 1.63 -0.67 7.21
N ASP A 78 2.44 -1.72 7.11
CA ASP A 78 3.58 -1.76 6.18
C ASP A 78 3.13 -2.19 4.78
N THR A 79 3.19 -1.26 3.84
CA THR A 79 2.88 -1.49 2.43
C THR A 79 4.12 -1.54 1.53
N GLY A 80 5.34 -1.48 2.10
CA GLY A 80 6.58 -1.42 1.32
C GLY A 80 6.74 -2.62 0.39
N ASN A 81 6.65 -3.83 0.95
CA ASN A 81 6.73 -5.07 0.16
C ASN A 81 5.59 -5.18 -0.87
N LEU A 82 4.39 -4.65 -0.57
CA LEU A 82 3.29 -4.63 -1.52
C LEU A 82 3.63 -3.77 -2.74
N PHE A 83 4.11 -2.54 -2.53
CA PHE A 83 4.53 -1.65 -3.61
C PHE A 83 5.73 -2.18 -4.39
N ASP A 84 6.70 -2.82 -3.74
CA ASP A 84 7.81 -3.48 -4.43
C ASP A 84 7.32 -4.63 -5.32
N GLY A 85 6.26 -5.31 -4.91
CA GLY A 85 5.57 -6.31 -5.73
C GLY A 85 4.93 -5.68 -6.96
N LEU A 86 4.18 -4.59 -6.77
CA LEU A 86 3.50 -3.87 -7.84
C LEU A 86 4.50 -3.31 -8.86
N LYS A 87 5.57 -2.65 -8.40
CA LYS A 87 6.63 -2.12 -9.26
C LYS A 87 7.25 -3.20 -10.12
N ARG A 88 7.57 -4.37 -9.53
CA ARG A 88 8.14 -5.50 -10.26
C ARG A 88 7.24 -5.97 -11.40
N ILE A 89 5.93 -6.12 -11.15
CA ILE A 89 4.97 -6.57 -12.17
C ILE A 89 4.72 -5.48 -13.23
N ARG A 90 4.69 -4.21 -12.82
CA ARG A 90 4.58 -3.08 -13.75
C ARG A 90 5.75 -3.04 -14.72
N ASP A 91 6.97 -3.21 -14.21
CA ASP A 91 8.19 -3.12 -15.00
C ASP A 91 8.42 -4.40 -15.85
N ASP A 92 8.01 -5.57 -15.34
CA ASP A 92 8.03 -6.86 -16.05
C ASP A 92 6.74 -7.66 -15.75
N PRO A 93 5.73 -7.62 -16.64
CA PRO A 93 4.48 -8.36 -16.47
C PRO A 93 4.64 -9.89 -16.40
N SER A 94 5.80 -10.43 -16.81
CA SER A 94 6.11 -11.86 -16.73
C SER A 94 6.78 -12.27 -15.40
N ALA A 95 7.12 -11.29 -14.55
CA ALA A 95 7.73 -11.55 -13.27
C ALA A 95 6.76 -12.21 -12.29
N ASN A 96 7.29 -12.95 -11.32
CA ASN A 96 6.48 -13.49 -10.24
C ASN A 96 6.12 -12.39 -9.23
N ALA A 97 4.84 -12.32 -8.88
CA ALA A 97 4.38 -11.48 -7.78
C ALA A 97 4.97 -11.98 -6.45
N ASN A 98 5.25 -11.05 -5.54
CA ASN A 98 5.66 -11.43 -4.18
C ASN A 98 4.43 -11.75 -3.30
N GLU A 99 4.71 -12.27 -2.11
CA GLU A 99 3.64 -12.71 -1.21
C GLU A 99 2.66 -11.60 -0.84
N SER A 100 3.18 -10.43 -0.47
CA SER A 100 2.35 -9.29 -0.07
C SER A 100 1.36 -8.88 -1.16
N LEU A 101 1.80 -8.88 -2.42
CA LEU A 101 0.93 -8.58 -3.56
C LEU A 101 -0.10 -9.69 -3.82
N ILE A 102 0.30 -10.96 -3.75
CA ILE A 102 -0.62 -12.10 -3.92
C ILE A 102 -1.72 -12.06 -2.86
N GLU A 103 -1.35 -11.85 -1.59
CA GLU A 103 -2.27 -11.73 -0.47
C GLU A 103 -3.22 -10.54 -0.61
N TYR A 104 -2.70 -9.38 -1.01
CA TYR A 104 -3.51 -8.20 -1.28
C TYR A 104 -4.53 -8.46 -2.40
N ALA A 105 -4.07 -9.03 -3.52
CA ALA A 105 -4.91 -9.32 -4.67
C ALA A 105 -6.01 -10.33 -4.32
N ARG A 106 -5.70 -11.35 -3.52
CA ARG A 106 -6.68 -12.31 -3.02
C ARG A 106 -7.74 -11.66 -2.14
N ARG A 107 -7.35 -10.83 -1.16
CA ARG A 107 -8.28 -10.14 -0.24
C ARG A 107 -9.22 -9.19 -0.95
N ASN A 108 -8.76 -8.56 -2.03
CA ASN A 108 -9.55 -7.65 -2.85
C ASN A 108 -10.34 -8.36 -3.96
N GLY A 109 -10.29 -9.69 -4.04
CA GLY A 109 -11.06 -10.47 -5.02
C GLY A 109 -10.52 -10.41 -6.45
N PHE A 110 -9.27 -9.99 -6.66
CA PHE A 110 -8.63 -9.97 -7.99
C PHE A 110 -8.16 -11.36 -8.44
N LEU A 111 -8.08 -12.32 -7.51
CA LEU A 111 -7.63 -13.69 -7.80
C LEU A 111 -8.73 -14.70 -7.46
N PHE A 112 -9.00 -15.59 -8.41
CA PHE A 112 -9.73 -16.83 -8.16
C PHE A 112 -8.86 -17.81 -7.36
N ASP A 113 -9.50 -18.78 -6.68
CA ASP A 113 -8.80 -19.74 -5.80
C ASP A 113 -7.66 -20.48 -6.50
N LYS A 114 -7.86 -20.87 -7.78
CA LYS A 114 -6.84 -21.57 -8.57
C LYS A 114 -5.65 -20.68 -8.91
N GLU A 115 -5.88 -19.40 -9.18
CA GLU A 115 -4.82 -18.43 -9.50
C GLU A 115 -4.00 -18.11 -8.25
N TYR A 116 -4.66 -17.93 -7.10
CA TYR A 116 -4.00 -17.77 -5.82
C TYR A 116 -3.09 -18.97 -5.50
N GLN A 117 -3.61 -20.20 -5.63
CA GLN A 117 -2.81 -21.41 -5.43
C GLN A 117 -1.64 -21.51 -6.40
N PHE A 118 -1.86 -21.19 -7.68
CA PHE A 118 -0.81 -21.20 -8.68
C PHE A 118 0.31 -20.22 -8.34
N LEU A 119 -0.03 -18.94 -8.11
CA LEU A 119 0.94 -17.89 -7.77
C LEU A 119 1.69 -18.21 -6.48
N HIS A 120 1.00 -18.70 -5.46
CA HIS A 120 1.63 -19.12 -4.21
C HIS A 120 2.58 -20.31 -4.41
N SER A 121 2.29 -21.21 -5.36
CA SER A 121 3.17 -22.34 -5.69
C SER A 121 4.40 -21.95 -6.53
N THR A 122 4.32 -20.86 -7.30
CA THR A 122 5.39 -20.40 -8.21
C THR A 122 6.26 -19.29 -7.66
N LYS A 123 5.79 -18.52 -6.66
CA LYS A 123 6.50 -17.35 -6.08
C LYS A 123 7.94 -17.62 -5.64
N LEU A 124 8.24 -18.84 -5.17
CA LEU A 124 9.59 -19.26 -4.73
C LEU A 124 10.34 -20.12 -5.76
N LYS A 125 9.74 -20.42 -6.91
CA LYS A 125 10.40 -21.27 -7.92
C LYS A 125 11.59 -20.51 -8.49
N ARG A 126 12.80 -20.97 -8.14
CA ARG A 126 14.06 -20.43 -8.66
C ARG A 126 14.09 -20.55 -10.18
N LYS A 127 14.53 -19.48 -10.86
CA LYS A 127 15.11 -19.61 -12.20
C LYS A 127 16.44 -20.34 -12.04
N LEU A 128 16.50 -21.60 -12.47
CA LEU A 128 17.72 -22.39 -12.45
C LEU A 128 18.73 -21.74 -13.40
N SER A 129 19.95 -21.50 -12.92
CA SER A 129 21.06 -21.06 -13.77
C SER A 129 21.43 -22.17 -14.77
N GLY A 130 22.05 -21.82 -15.90
CA GLY A 130 22.45 -22.79 -16.94
C GLY A 130 23.16 -24.05 -16.43
N PRO A 131 24.07 -23.98 -15.44
CA PRO A 131 24.69 -25.16 -14.84
C PRO A 131 23.74 -26.06 -14.04
N GLN A 132 22.60 -25.53 -13.57
CA GLN A 132 21.60 -26.23 -12.75
C GLN A 132 20.47 -26.87 -13.58
N LEU A 133 20.44 -26.63 -14.89
CA LEU A 133 19.49 -27.25 -15.83
C LEU A 133 20.04 -28.56 -16.43
N ARG A 134 21.22 -29.01 -15.98
CA ARG A 134 21.90 -30.21 -16.43
C ARG A 134 21.68 -31.39 -15.48
#